data_AF-A0A5J4NE47-F1
#
_entry.id   AF-A0A5J4NE47-F1
#
_cell.length_a   1.000
_cell.length_b   1.000
_cell.length_c   1.000
_cell.angle_alpha   90.00
_cell.angle_beta   90.00
_cell.angle_gamma   90.00
#
_symmetry.space_group_name_H-M   'P 1'
#
loop_
_entity.id
_entity.type
_entity.pdbx_description
1 polymer ?
#
loop_
_entity_poly.entity_id
_entity_poly.type
_entity_poly.pdbx_seq_one_letter_code
_entity_poly.pdbx_strand_id
1 'polypeptide(L)'
;TGKRTVPKNTYQDKEFVIRTRQNPCAGHSLAHQIGLIEGMCVCSKSLSENEWTAVKLKCMERRDPFNRCPICHEDFGLRQSILLSCSHLFHKNCLESYERFCDTHCCPICRALDYEKRVIYFTKSAYYHKMAT
;
A
#
# COMPACT_ATOMS: atom_id res chain seq x y z
N THR A 1 7.85 -43.34 9.66
CA THR A 1 8.26 -41.93 9.90
C THR A 1 7.93 -41.09 8.68
N GLY A 2 6.65 -40.73 8.52
CA GLY A 2 6.16 -39.97 7.35
C GLY A 2 6.50 -38.49 7.48
N LYS A 3 7.38 -37.99 6.61
CA LYS A 3 7.69 -36.56 6.49
C LYS A 3 6.42 -35.85 6.01
N ARG A 4 5.76 -35.07 6.88
CA ARG A 4 4.69 -34.16 6.47
C ARG A 4 5.32 -33.08 5.61
N THR A 5 5.16 -33.18 4.30
CA THR A 5 5.47 -32.09 3.37
C THR A 5 4.42 -31.01 3.56
N VAL A 6 4.85 -29.83 3.98
CA VAL A 6 3.99 -28.64 4.01
C VAL A 6 3.63 -28.32 2.55
N PRO A 7 2.34 -28.28 2.18
CA PRO A 7 1.94 -27.94 0.82
C PRO A 7 2.35 -26.50 0.54
N LYS A 8 3.23 -26.32 -0.47
CA LYS A 8 3.53 -25.01 -1.06
C LYS A 8 2.26 -24.53 -1.76
N ASN A 9 1.38 -23.86 -1.01
CA ASN A 9 0.25 -23.14 -1.59
C ASN A 9 0.82 -21.93 -2.36
N THR A 10 1.12 -22.14 -3.64
CA THR A 10 1.51 -21.09 -4.59
C THR A 10 0.27 -20.30 -5.01
N TYR A 11 -0.44 -19.71 -4.06
CA TYR A 11 -1.31 -18.59 -4.38
C TYR A 11 -0.37 -17.40 -4.60
N GLN A 12 -0.07 -17.11 -5.86
CA GLN A 12 0.73 -15.93 -6.22
C GLN A 12 0.09 -14.71 -5.57
N ASP A 13 0.71 -14.20 -4.52
CA ASP A 13 0.26 -13.03 -3.77
C ASP A 13 0.48 -11.80 -4.68
N LYS A 14 -0.45 -11.59 -5.62
CA LYS A 14 -0.36 -10.51 -6.61
C LYS A 14 -0.62 -9.19 -5.90
N GLU A 15 0.39 -8.33 -5.85
CA GLU A 15 0.25 -6.98 -5.34
C GLU A 15 -0.70 -6.18 -6.23
N PHE A 16 -1.61 -5.41 -5.62
CA PHE A 16 -2.57 -4.60 -6.37
C PHE A 16 -2.76 -3.22 -5.73
N VAL A 17 -3.00 -2.22 -6.58
CA VAL A 17 -3.33 -0.86 -6.15
C VAL A 17 -4.81 -0.83 -5.78
N ILE A 18 -5.14 -0.36 -4.58
CA ILE A 18 -6.53 -0.15 -4.18
C ILE A 18 -6.96 1.18 -4.80
N ARG A 19 -7.81 1.11 -5.81
CA ARG A 19 -8.46 2.29 -6.39
C ARG A 19 -9.52 2.78 -5.40
N THR A 20 -9.14 3.69 -4.52
CA THR A 20 -10.13 4.50 -3.79
C THR A 20 -10.84 5.38 -4.81
N ARG A 21 -12.15 5.63 -4.61
CA ARG A 21 -12.87 6.61 -5.41
C ARG A 21 -12.18 7.96 -5.17
N GLN A 22 -11.32 8.37 -6.08
CA GLN A 22 -10.69 9.68 -6.02
C GLN A 22 -11.83 10.70 -5.98
N ASN A 23 -11.77 11.65 -5.05
CA ASN A 23 -12.76 12.70 -5.00
C ASN A 23 -12.81 13.35 -6.39
N PRO A 24 -14.00 13.47 -7.01
CA PRO A 24 -14.11 14.11 -8.30
C PRO A 24 -13.49 15.50 -8.16
N CYS A 25 -12.52 15.80 -9.03
CA CYS A 25 -11.95 17.12 -9.08
C CYS A 25 -13.10 18.14 -9.18
N ALA A 26 -13.14 19.09 -8.26
CA ALA A 26 -14.22 20.07 -8.11
C ALA A 26 -14.43 21.01 -9.33
N GLY A 27 -13.74 20.77 -10.46
CA GLY A 27 -13.83 21.58 -11.67
C GLY A 27 -13.85 20.80 -12.99
N HIS A 28 -13.92 19.46 -13.00
CA HIS A 28 -13.92 18.69 -14.26
C HIS A 28 -15.07 17.68 -14.33
N SER A 29 -15.70 17.59 -15.51
CA SER A 29 -16.71 16.57 -15.78
C SER A 29 -16.09 15.18 -15.87
N LEU A 30 -16.87 14.14 -15.58
CA LEU A 30 -16.44 12.74 -15.70
C LEU A 30 -15.83 12.43 -17.09
N ALA A 31 -16.36 13.07 -18.14
CA ALA A 31 -15.88 12.95 -19.51
C ALA A 31 -14.42 13.45 -19.70
N HIS A 32 -13.99 14.50 -18.97
CA HIS A 32 -12.58 14.93 -18.96
C HIS A 32 -11.69 13.95 -18.19
N GLN A 33 -12.20 13.32 -17.13
CA GLN A 33 -11.45 12.35 -16.32
C GLN A 33 -11.15 11.06 -17.09
N ILE A 34 -12.07 10.62 -17.95
CA ILE A 34 -11.90 9.41 -18.77
C ILE A 34 -11.38 9.70 -20.19
N GLY A 35 -11.05 10.95 -20.50
CA GLY A 35 -10.46 11.35 -21.79
C GLY A 35 -11.41 11.29 -22.99
N LEU A 36 -12.72 11.39 -22.77
CA LEU A 36 -13.71 11.55 -23.85
C LEU A 36 -13.73 12.98 -24.43
N ILE A 37 -13.16 13.95 -23.71
CA ILE A 37 -13.03 15.35 -24.10
C ILE A 37 -11.55 15.74 -24.02
N GLU A 38 -11.06 16.54 -24.95
CA GLU A 38 -9.67 17.01 -24.98
C GLU A 38 -9.29 17.74 -23.68
N GLY A 39 -8.28 17.21 -23.00
CA GLY A 39 -7.81 17.70 -21.70
C GLY A 39 -7.95 16.64 -20.61
N MET A 40 -6.99 15.72 -20.52
CA MET A 40 -6.87 14.84 -19.35
C MET A 40 -6.55 15.69 -18.12
N CYS A 41 -7.42 15.63 -17.11
CA CYS A 41 -7.14 16.26 -15.82
C CYS A 41 -5.91 15.62 -15.15
N VAL A 42 -4.97 16.46 -14.71
CA VAL A 42 -3.75 16.05 -13.97
C VAL A 42 -4.09 15.38 -12.63
N CYS A 43 -5.33 15.53 -12.16
CA CYS A 43 -5.86 14.93 -10.93
C CYS A 43 -6.02 13.39 -10.98
N SER A 44 -5.96 12.76 -12.15
CA SER A 44 -6.11 11.30 -12.31
C SER A 44 -4.78 10.56 -12.45
N LYS A 45 -3.65 11.17 -12.06
CA LYS A 45 -2.32 10.53 -12.19
C LYS A 45 -2.17 9.41 -11.16
N SER A 46 -2.59 8.20 -11.54
CA SER A 46 -2.15 6.99 -10.85
C SER A 46 -0.66 6.77 -11.09
N LEU A 47 0.10 6.53 -10.04
CA LEU A 47 1.51 6.16 -10.08
C LEU A 47 1.69 4.96 -11.02
N SER A 48 2.64 5.10 -11.94
CA SER A 48 3.09 4.03 -12.82
C SER A 48 3.79 2.91 -12.03
N GLU A 49 3.90 1.72 -12.62
CA GLU A 49 4.61 0.58 -12.01
C GLU A 49 6.07 0.90 -11.68
N ASN A 50 6.73 1.74 -12.48
CA ASN A 50 8.09 2.21 -12.25
C ASN A 50 8.18 3.11 -11.01
N GLU A 51 7.24 4.03 -10.85
CA GLU A 51 7.18 4.91 -9.67
C GLU A 51 6.92 4.08 -8.41
N TRP A 52 6.00 3.11 -8.47
CA TRP A 52 5.79 2.19 -7.36
C TRP A 52 7.03 1.36 -7.01
N THR A 53 7.82 0.97 -8.01
CA THR A 53 9.09 0.26 -7.78
C THR A 53 10.07 1.15 -7.02
N ALA A 54 10.15 2.43 -7.36
CA ALA A 54 10.96 3.41 -6.62
C ALA A 54 10.45 3.61 -5.18
N VAL A 55 9.13 3.68 -4.97
CA VAL A 55 8.52 3.78 -3.64
C VAL A 55 8.82 2.54 -2.79
N LYS A 56 8.76 1.33 -3.38
CA LYS A 56 9.16 0.08 -2.70
C LYS A 56 10.63 0.10 -2.32
N LEU A 57 11.51 0.53 -3.21
CA LEU A 57 12.94 0.62 -2.94
C LEU A 57 13.22 1.55 -1.73
N LYS A 58 12.58 2.73 -1.70
CA LYS A 58 12.69 3.67 -0.56
C LYS A 58 12.21 3.05 0.75
N CYS A 59 11.09 2.33 0.73
CA CYS A 59 10.58 1.60 1.89
C CYS A 59 11.57 0.52 2.37
N MET A 60 12.18 -0.22 1.46
CA MET A 60 13.18 -1.24 1.78
C MET A 60 14.48 -0.65 2.34
N GLU A 61 14.95 0.48 1.79
CA GLU A 61 16.15 1.19 2.26
C GLU A 61 15.98 1.65 3.72
N ARG A 62 14.79 2.15 4.06
CA ARG A 62 14.42 2.53 5.44
C ARG A 62 14.22 1.35 6.39
N ARG A 63 14.24 0.12 5.86
CA ARG A 63 13.92 -1.11 6.58
C ARG A 63 12.55 -1.09 7.27
N ASP A 64 11.60 -0.32 6.73
CA ASP A 64 10.20 -0.31 7.15
C ASP A 64 9.59 -1.71 7.38
N PRO A 65 9.79 -2.73 6.51
CA PRO A 65 9.23 -4.06 6.74
C PRO A 65 9.81 -4.81 7.95
N PHE A 66 10.97 -4.39 8.47
CA PHE A 66 11.58 -4.94 9.69
C PHE A 66 11.15 -4.18 10.94
N ASN A 67 10.57 -3.00 10.76
CA ASN A 67 10.05 -2.17 11.84
C ASN A 67 8.63 -2.62 12.23
N ARG A 68 8.12 -2.04 13.31
CA ARG A 68 6.75 -2.25 13.77
C ARG A 68 5.82 -1.27 13.08
N CYS A 69 4.56 -1.66 12.89
CA CYS A 69 3.55 -0.76 12.35
C CYS A 69 3.39 0.46 13.27
N PRO A 70 3.45 1.69 12.75
CA PRO A 70 3.40 2.91 13.56
C PRO A 70 2.03 3.20 14.19
N ILE A 71 0.97 2.47 13.80
CA ILE A 71 -0.39 2.65 14.35
C ILE A 71 -0.61 1.71 15.54
N CYS A 72 -0.34 0.40 15.37
CA CYS A 72 -0.59 -0.60 16.42
C CYS A 72 0.67 -1.01 17.20
N HIS A 73 1.86 -0.56 16.78
CA HIS A 73 3.15 -0.91 17.38
C HIS A 73 3.49 -2.40 17.36
N GLU A 74 2.90 -3.18 16.46
CA GLU A 74 3.20 -4.60 16.26
C GLU A 74 4.00 -4.85 14.97
N ASP A 75 4.75 -5.96 14.91
CA ASP A 75 5.41 -6.39 13.67
C ASP A 75 4.40 -6.62 12.53
N PHE A 76 4.85 -6.38 11.29
CA PHE A 76 4.02 -6.59 10.10
C PHE A 76 3.56 -8.05 9.97
N GLY A 77 4.47 -9.00 10.24
CA GLY A 77 4.15 -10.42 10.33
C GLY A 77 3.57 -10.98 9.04
N LEU A 78 2.56 -11.84 9.19
CA LEU A 78 1.83 -12.44 8.06
C LEU A 78 0.61 -11.62 7.61
N ARG A 79 0.34 -10.48 8.27
CA ARG A 79 -0.84 -9.65 8.01
C ARG A 79 -0.68 -8.89 6.69
N GLN A 80 -1.79 -8.61 6.03
CA GLN A 80 -1.80 -7.78 4.82
C GLN A 80 -1.26 -6.38 5.14
N SER A 81 -0.24 -5.99 4.38
CA SER A 81 0.44 -4.71 4.56
C SER A 81 0.15 -3.81 3.36
N ILE A 82 0.07 -2.51 3.60
CA ILE A 82 -0.20 -1.49 2.60
C ILE A 82 0.98 -0.52 2.56
N LEU A 83 1.45 -0.27 1.34
CA LEU A 83 2.41 0.77 1.02
C LEU A 83 1.68 1.97 0.40
N LEU A 84 1.92 3.15 0.96
CA LEU A 84 1.40 4.41 0.43
C LEU A 84 2.35 5.01 -0.62
N SER A 85 1.84 5.85 -1.52
CA SER A 85 2.66 6.61 -2.48
C SER A 85 3.72 7.49 -1.80
N CYS A 86 3.47 7.93 -0.57
CA CYS A 86 4.43 8.64 0.27
C CYS A 86 5.53 7.75 0.89
N SER A 87 5.66 6.49 0.45
CA SER A 87 6.68 5.53 0.89
C SER A 87 6.58 5.08 2.35
N HIS A 88 5.38 5.18 2.96
CA HIS A 88 5.12 4.72 4.32
C HIS A 88 4.32 3.41 4.33
N LEU A 89 4.60 2.57 5.32
CA LEU A 89 4.07 1.21 5.41
C LEU A 89 3.19 1.00 6.64
N PHE A 90 2.02 0.38 6.47
CA PHE A 90 1.04 0.11 7.52
C PHE A 90 0.36 -1.25 7.35
N HIS A 91 -0.25 -1.80 8.39
CA HIS A 91 -1.22 -2.89 8.18
C HIS A 91 -2.46 -2.33 7.48
N LYS A 92 -3.07 -3.14 6.61
CA LYS A 92 -4.31 -2.78 5.91
C LYS A 92 -5.40 -2.33 6.88
N ASN A 93 -5.69 -3.15 7.88
CA ASN A 93 -6.75 -2.87 8.85
C ASN A 93 -6.44 -1.64 9.72
N CYS A 94 -5.17 -1.41 10.06
CA CYS A 94 -4.79 -0.26 10.86
C CYS A 94 -4.98 1.04 10.08
N LEU A 95 -4.57 1.07 8.82
CA LEU A 95 -4.79 2.23 7.96
C LEU A 95 -6.29 2.48 7.73
N GLU A 96 -7.08 1.43 7.43
CA GLU A 96 -8.53 1.57 7.26
C GLU A 96 -9.23 2.10 8.52
N SER A 97 -8.78 1.67 9.71
CA SER A 97 -9.33 2.16 10.97
C SER A 97 -8.97 3.63 11.21
N TYR A 98 -7.74 4.03 10.85
CA TYR A 98 -7.29 5.42 10.92
C TYR A 98 -8.07 6.33 9.96
N GLU A 99 -8.25 5.91 8.70
CA GLU A 99 -9.03 6.65 7.69
C GLU A 99 -10.47 6.89 8.20
N ARG A 100 -11.09 5.88 8.82
CA ARG A 100 -12.44 6.01 9.41
C ARG A 100 -12.49 6.92 10.63
N PHE A 101 -11.42 6.98 11.42
CA PHE A 101 -11.38 7.79 12.63
C PHE A 101 -11.14 9.27 12.30
N CYS A 102 -10.25 9.56 11.37
CA CYS A 102 -9.92 10.94 11.00
C CYS A 102 -10.90 11.56 9.99
N ASP A 103 -11.76 10.75 9.36
CA ASP A 103 -12.66 11.16 8.26
C ASP A 103 -11.92 11.76 7.04
N THR A 104 -10.59 11.61 7.01
CA THR A 104 -9.70 12.21 6.01
C THR A 104 -8.62 11.21 5.58
N HIS A 105 -8.35 11.13 4.29
CA HIS A 105 -7.29 10.28 3.72
C HIS A 105 -5.92 10.94 3.83
N CYS A 106 -5.36 10.95 5.05
CA CYS A 106 -4.05 11.54 5.35
C CYS A 106 -3.07 10.49 5.86
N CYS A 107 -1.80 10.56 5.45
CA CYS A 107 -0.79 9.65 5.98
C CYS A 107 -0.54 9.95 7.47
N PRO A 108 -0.57 8.95 8.38
CA PRO A 108 -0.31 9.15 9.80
C PRO A 108 1.07 9.72 10.12
N ILE A 109 2.07 9.47 9.26
CA ILE A 109 3.47 9.89 9.48
C ILE A 109 3.72 11.28 8.89
N CYS A 110 3.47 11.45 7.59
CA CYS A 110 3.86 12.66 6.88
C CYS A 110 2.69 13.60 6.54
N ARG A 111 1.46 13.25 6.91
CA ARG A 111 0.23 14.04 6.63
C ARG A 111 -0.01 14.34 5.14
N ALA A 112 0.65 13.63 4.23
CA ALA A 112 0.37 13.72 2.80
C ALA A 112 -1.10 13.35 2.54
N LEU A 113 -1.79 14.21 1.78
CA LEU A 113 -3.18 14.02 1.34
C LEU A 113 -3.21 13.24 0.03
N ASP A 114 -4.37 12.67 -0.30
CA ASP A 114 -4.69 12.08 -1.61
C ASP A 114 -3.65 11.06 -2.10
N TYR A 115 -3.11 10.25 -1.20
CA TYR A 115 -2.17 9.20 -1.55
C TYR A 115 -2.88 8.03 -2.26
N GLU A 116 -2.13 7.35 -3.13
CA GLU A 116 -2.52 6.02 -3.58
C GLU A 116 -1.98 4.97 -2.61
N LYS A 117 -2.70 3.85 -2.54
CA LYS A 117 -2.38 2.75 -1.63
C LYS A 117 -2.26 1.43 -2.39
N ARG A 118 -1.20 0.68 -2.10
CA ARG A 118 -0.91 -0.61 -2.73
C ARG A 118 -0.78 -1.69 -1.69
N VAL A 119 -1.49 -2.80 -1.89
CA VAL A 119 -1.33 -4.01 -1.06
C VAL A 119 -0.04 -4.69 -1.47
N ILE A 120 0.80 -4.97 -0.48
CA ILE A 120 2.12 -5.59 -0.64
C ILE A 120 2.24 -6.84 0.23
N TYR A 121 3.16 -7.73 -0.14
CA TYR A 121 3.37 -9.00 0.55
C TYR A 121 4.81 -9.28 0.97
N PHE A 122 5.77 -8.41 0.59
CA PHE A 122 7.18 -8.60 0.95
C PHE A 122 7.45 -8.50 2.47
N THR A 123 6.52 -7.96 3.26
CA THR A 123 6.58 -7.99 4.74
C THR A 123 6.53 -9.40 5.31
N LYS A 124 5.82 -10.33 4.65
CA LYS A 124 5.82 -11.75 5.04
C LYS A 124 7.22 -12.37 4.92
N SER A 125 7.91 -12.07 3.81
CA SER A 125 9.28 -12.54 3.58
C SER A 125 10.25 -12.00 4.64
N ALA A 126 10.13 -10.72 5.00
CA ALA A 126 10.93 -10.11 6.07
C ALA A 126 10.67 -10.77 7.43
N TYR A 127 9.40 -11.09 7.74
CA TYR A 127 9.03 -11.81 8.96
C TYR A 127 9.69 -13.20 9.03
N TYR A 128 9.62 -14.00 7.96
CA TYR A 128 10.27 -15.32 7.94
C TYR A 128 11.79 -15.23 8.12
N HIS A 129 12.44 -14.23 7.50
CA HIS A 129 13.88 -14.01 7.69
C HIS A 129 14.22 -13.70 9.15
N LYS A 130 13.40 -12.88 9.83
CA LYS A 130 13.56 -12.55 11.25
C LYS A 130 13.35 -13.76 12.18
N MET A 131 12.51 -14.73 11.80
CA MET A 131 12.27 -15.95 12.60
C MET A 131 13.31 -17.05 12.37
N ALA A 132 14.06 -16.97 11.27
CA ALA A 132 15.10 -17.93 10.93
C ALA A 132 16.48 -17.60 11.54
N THR A 133 16.60 -16.43 12.16
CA THR A 133 17.81 -15.94 12.84
C THR A 133 17.58 -15.98 14.34
#